data_AF-A0A6J6JAI1-F1
#
_entry.id   AF-A0A6J6JAI1-F1
#
_cell.length_a   1.000
_cell.length_b   1.000
_cell.length_c   1.000
_cell.angle_alpha   90.00
_cell.angle_beta   90.00
_cell.angle_gamma   90.00
#
_symmetry.space_group_name_H-M   'P 1'
#
loop_
_entity.id
_entity.type
_entity.pdbx_description
1 polymer ?
#
loop_
_entity_poly.entity_id
_entity_poly.type
_entity_poly.pdbx_seq_one_letter_code
_entity_poly.pdbx_strand_id
1 'polypeptide(L)'
;MGLDRLIPFALEADTVTLIATASSFLRSLLQTSGVKRRIDIDKVNRFISNRLQNSKVISEIDSVCLNFIVLLDHRERLTVMGPNVVHNEQAHRYELWLDEKRIGLAEYSSMPGERHFVNTEVDPSFQNKGYAADLMREALADVRANSKDKVVPVCSYVVMYMKRHPETHDLLKGSIEEAVAACRWPGV
;
A
#
# COMPACT_ATOMS: atom_id res chain seq x y z
N MET A 1 -30.03 -56.64 3.56
CA MET A 1 -30.51 -56.46 2.17
C MET A 1 -31.18 -55.09 2.14
N GLY A 2 -30.49 -54.01 1.77
CA GLY A 2 -30.26 -53.55 0.38
C GLY A 2 -31.12 -52.28 0.19
N LEU A 3 -30.52 -51.08 0.28
CA LEU A 3 -30.12 -50.16 -0.81
C LEU A 3 -31.28 -49.42 -1.52
N ASP A 4 -31.16 -48.08 -1.48
CA ASP A 4 -31.58 -47.04 -2.43
C ASP A 4 -33.07 -46.66 -2.62
N ARG A 5 -33.40 -45.37 -2.34
CA ARG A 5 -33.55 -44.31 -3.38
C ARG A 5 -34.13 -42.97 -2.86
N LEU A 6 -33.32 -41.91 -3.04
CA LEU A 6 -33.62 -40.59 -3.63
C LEU A 6 -34.42 -39.51 -2.86
N ILE A 7 -33.72 -38.38 -2.66
CA ILE A 7 -34.18 -37.03 -2.29
C ILE A 7 -34.03 -36.14 -3.55
N PRO A 8 -34.92 -35.16 -3.84
CA PRO A 8 -34.57 -33.97 -4.64
C PRO A 8 -34.73 -32.70 -3.76
N PHE A 9 -33.68 -31.91 -3.47
CA PHE A 9 -32.94 -30.92 -4.28
C PHE A 9 -33.82 -29.84 -4.94
N ALA A 10 -33.96 -28.70 -4.27
CA ALA A 10 -34.46 -27.43 -4.80
C ALA A 10 -33.55 -26.31 -4.29
N LEU A 11 -32.73 -25.74 -5.18
CA LEU A 11 -31.77 -24.68 -4.87
C LEU A 11 -31.55 -23.83 -6.13
N GLU A 12 -32.55 -23.05 -6.55
CA GLU A 12 -32.48 -22.17 -7.72
C GLU A 12 -33.24 -20.87 -7.45
N ALA A 13 -32.54 -19.79 -7.07
CA ALA A 13 -32.92 -18.37 -7.27
C ALA A 13 -31.91 -17.37 -6.68
N ASP A 14 -31.27 -17.70 -5.55
CA ASP A 14 -30.62 -16.67 -4.71
C ASP A 14 -29.15 -16.38 -5.07
N THR A 15 -28.42 -17.34 -5.62
CA THR A 15 -26.97 -17.21 -5.89
C THR A 15 -26.65 -16.28 -7.05
N VAL A 16 -27.47 -16.26 -8.11
CA VAL A 16 -27.25 -15.40 -9.28
C VAL A 16 -27.50 -13.93 -8.92
N THR A 17 -28.53 -13.67 -8.10
CA THR A 17 -28.86 -12.34 -7.60
C THR A 17 -27.79 -11.81 -6.63
N LEU A 18 -27.19 -12.69 -5.83
CA LEU A 18 -26.10 -12.35 -4.91
C LEU A 18 -24.80 -11.95 -5.65
N ILE A 19 -24.45 -12.66 -6.73
CA ILE A 19 -23.26 -12.34 -7.54
C ILE A 19 -23.46 -11.02 -8.31
N ALA A 20 -24.68 -10.77 -8.81
CA ALA A 20 -25.03 -9.54 -9.52
C ALA A 20 -24.98 -8.31 -8.61
N THR A 21 -25.47 -8.44 -7.37
CA THR A 21 -25.44 -7.38 -6.36
C THR A 21 -24.03 -7.13 -5.80
N ALA A 22 -23.22 -8.17 -5.62
CA ALA A 22 -21.81 -8.01 -5.25
C ALA A 22 -21.02 -7.25 -6.34
N SER A 23 -21.30 -7.52 -7.62
CA SER A 23 -20.63 -6.88 -8.76
C SER A 23 -21.01 -5.39 -8.92
N SER A 24 -22.26 -5.02 -8.64
CA SER A 24 -22.71 -3.62 -8.67
C SER A 24 -22.13 -2.82 -7.50
N PHE A 25 -22.03 -3.43 -6.32
CA PHE A 25 -21.46 -2.81 -5.13
C PHE A 25 -19.96 -2.55 -5.27
N LEU A 26 -19.19 -3.53 -5.77
CA LEU A 26 -17.76 -3.38 -6.09
C LEU A 26 -17.51 -2.27 -7.12
N ARG A 27 -18.39 -2.15 -8.13
CA ARG A 27 -18.29 -1.10 -9.15
C ARG A 27 -18.55 0.30 -8.57
N SER A 28 -19.48 0.41 -7.61
CA SER A 28 -19.77 1.66 -6.89
C SER A 28 -18.63 2.08 -5.97
N LEU A 29 -18.00 1.12 -5.26
CA LEU A 29 -16.87 1.37 -4.34
C LEU A 29 -15.58 1.80 -5.07
N LEU A 30 -15.35 1.30 -6.27
CA LEU A 30 -14.20 1.69 -7.10
C LEU A 30 -14.37 3.09 -7.71
N GLN A 31 -15.61 3.58 -7.88
CA GLN A 31 -15.88 4.93 -8.40
C GLN A 31 -15.74 6.01 -7.33
N THR A 32 -16.06 5.72 -6.06
CA THR A 32 -16.03 6.69 -4.96
C THR A 32 -14.66 6.85 -4.32
N SER A 33 -13.76 5.87 -4.47
CA SER A 33 -12.50 5.82 -3.72
C SER A 33 -11.35 6.65 -4.30
N GLY A 34 -11.48 7.26 -5.49
CA GLY A 34 -10.39 8.08 -6.08
C GLY A 34 -9.07 7.32 -6.33
N VAL A 35 -9.03 6.01 -6.08
CA VAL A 35 -7.84 5.15 -6.23
C VAL A 35 -7.70 4.82 -7.70
N LYS A 36 -6.85 5.58 -8.39
CA LYS A 36 -6.48 5.37 -9.79
C LYS A 36 -5.53 4.16 -9.95
N ARG A 37 -5.92 2.97 -9.48
CA ARG A 37 -5.24 1.72 -9.84
C ARG A 37 -6.04 1.04 -10.96
N ARG A 38 -5.46 1.02 -12.16
CA ARG A 38 -5.97 0.29 -13.34
C ARG A 38 -6.10 -1.20 -13.00
N ILE A 39 -7.26 -1.62 -12.52
CA ILE A 39 -7.68 -3.03 -12.58
C ILE A 39 -8.40 -3.20 -13.91
N ASP A 40 -7.85 -4.02 -14.79
CA ASP A 40 -8.46 -4.35 -16.08
C ASP A 40 -9.65 -5.29 -15.83
N ILE A 41 -10.83 -4.69 -15.68
CA ILE A 41 -12.11 -5.38 -15.38
C ILE A 41 -12.44 -6.42 -16.45
N ASP A 42 -12.05 -6.20 -17.70
CA ASP A 42 -12.32 -7.15 -18.79
C ASP A 42 -11.44 -8.39 -18.70
N LYS A 43 -10.22 -8.23 -18.16
CA LYS A 43 -9.31 -9.35 -17.88
C LYS A 43 -9.79 -10.18 -16.69
N VAL A 44 -10.31 -9.54 -15.64
CA VAL A 44 -10.91 -10.22 -14.48
C VAL A 44 -12.19 -10.96 -14.89
N ASN A 45 -13.08 -10.32 -15.65
CA ASN A 45 -14.32 -10.93 -16.12
C ASN A 45 -14.06 -12.09 -17.09
N ARG A 46 -13.04 -12.00 -17.96
CA ARG A 46 -12.60 -13.13 -18.79
C ARG A 46 -12.05 -14.27 -17.97
N PHE A 47 -11.28 -13.99 -16.92
CA PHE A 47 -10.71 -15.00 -16.05
C PHE A 47 -11.78 -15.76 -15.26
N ILE A 48 -12.78 -15.05 -14.75
CA ILE A 48 -13.93 -15.63 -14.05
C ILE A 48 -14.78 -16.46 -15.02
N SER A 49 -15.11 -15.90 -16.19
CA SER A 49 -15.96 -16.59 -17.18
C SER A 49 -15.31 -17.84 -17.76
N ASN A 50 -13.99 -17.82 -18.02
CA ASN A 50 -13.27 -19.01 -18.51
C ASN A 50 -13.15 -20.14 -17.47
N ARG A 51 -13.19 -19.83 -16.16
CA ARG A 51 -13.17 -20.86 -15.10
C ARG A 51 -14.55 -21.45 -14.81
N LEU A 52 -15.62 -20.69 -15.03
CA LEU A 52 -16.99 -21.14 -14.80
C LEU A 52 -17.54 -22.06 -15.90
N GLN A 53 -17.01 -21.98 -17.13
CA GLN A 53 -17.53 -22.76 -18.26
C GLN A 53 -16.92 -24.16 -18.44
N ASN A 54 -15.87 -24.52 -17.70
CA ASN A 54 -15.13 -25.78 -17.89
C ASN A 54 -15.32 -26.83 -16.80
N SER A 55 -16.36 -26.74 -15.96
CA SER A 55 -16.58 -27.79 -14.97
C SER A 55 -18.05 -28.04 -14.69
N LYS A 56 -18.44 -29.30 -14.88
CA LYS A 56 -19.68 -29.94 -14.40
C LYS A 56 -19.82 -29.97 -12.86
N VAL A 57 -19.14 -29.10 -12.12
CA VAL A 57 -18.97 -29.22 -10.67
C VAL A 57 -19.64 -28.05 -9.97
N ILE A 58 -20.97 -28.13 -9.87
CA ILE A 58 -21.76 -27.35 -8.89
C ILE A 58 -22.38 -28.29 -7.83
N SER A 59 -22.03 -29.58 -7.82
CA SER A 59 -22.52 -30.52 -6.80
C SER A 59 -21.54 -30.81 -5.66
N GLU A 60 -20.30 -30.32 -5.74
CA GLU A 60 -19.29 -30.47 -4.69
C GLU A 60 -18.58 -29.14 -4.48
N ILE A 61 -19.28 -28.17 -3.87
CA ILE A 61 -18.59 -27.13 -3.09
C ILE A 61 -18.15 -27.82 -1.80
N ASP A 62 -17.22 -28.76 -1.95
CA ASP A 62 -16.59 -29.40 -0.82
C ASP A 62 -15.77 -28.36 -0.07
N SER A 63 -15.71 -28.56 1.24
CA SER A 63 -15.08 -27.79 2.32
C SER A 63 -13.77 -27.02 1.98
N VAL A 64 -13.09 -27.37 0.88
CA VAL A 64 -11.93 -26.69 0.31
C VAL A 64 -12.25 -25.27 -0.20
N CYS A 65 -13.41 -25.01 -0.82
CA CYS A 65 -13.74 -23.66 -1.32
C CYS A 65 -14.11 -22.69 -0.20
N LEU A 66 -14.78 -23.16 0.86
CA LEU A 66 -15.05 -22.34 2.04
C LEU A 66 -13.75 -22.07 2.81
N ASN A 67 -12.84 -23.05 2.90
CA ASN A 67 -11.50 -22.82 3.44
C ASN A 67 -10.67 -21.89 2.56
N PHE A 68 -10.85 -21.90 1.23
CA PHE A 68 -10.14 -20.97 0.33
C PHE A 68 -10.72 -19.55 0.38
N ILE A 69 -12.03 -19.41 0.58
CA ILE A 69 -12.66 -18.11 0.86
C ILE A 69 -12.20 -17.60 2.24
N VAL A 70 -12.13 -18.44 3.29
CA VAL A 70 -11.55 -18.02 4.58
C VAL A 70 -10.04 -17.72 4.48
N LEU A 71 -9.31 -18.36 3.56
CA LEU A 71 -7.91 -18.02 3.24
C LEU A 71 -7.76 -16.74 2.40
N LEU A 72 -8.77 -16.35 1.63
CA LEU A 72 -8.79 -15.08 0.90
C LEU A 72 -9.44 -13.93 1.70
N ASP A 73 -10.25 -14.26 2.72
CA ASP A 73 -10.96 -13.34 3.61
C ASP A 73 -10.15 -12.99 4.87
N HIS A 74 -9.00 -13.63 5.10
CA HIS A 74 -7.99 -13.09 6.03
C HIS A 74 -7.17 -11.95 5.44
N ARG A 75 -7.34 -11.59 4.15
CA ARG A 75 -6.54 -10.55 3.52
C ARG A 75 -7.11 -9.13 3.65
N GLU A 76 -8.39 -8.96 3.96
CA GLU A 76 -8.94 -7.64 4.28
C GLU A 76 -8.67 -7.19 5.73
N ARG A 77 -8.19 -8.10 6.59
CA ARG A 77 -7.68 -7.75 7.93
C ARG A 77 -6.17 -7.52 8.00
N LEU A 78 -5.44 -7.70 6.89
CA LEU A 78 -3.98 -7.58 6.83
C LEU A 78 -3.47 -6.19 6.43
N THR A 79 -4.33 -5.22 6.14
CA THR A 79 -3.90 -3.88 5.72
C THR A 79 -3.54 -2.93 6.86
N VAL A 80 -3.59 -3.38 8.12
CA VAL A 80 -3.20 -2.55 9.29
C VAL A 80 -1.93 -3.05 9.99
N MET A 81 -1.37 -4.20 9.58
CA MET A 81 -0.26 -4.85 10.30
C MET A 81 1.14 -4.63 9.68
N GLY A 82 1.26 -3.62 8.81
CA GLY A 82 2.50 -3.27 8.14
C GLY A 82 2.97 -1.85 8.50
N PRO A 83 4.25 -1.51 8.25
CA PRO A 83 4.72 -0.15 8.41
C PRO A 83 3.87 0.81 7.57
N ASN A 84 3.29 1.81 8.22
CA ASN A 84 2.46 2.83 7.60
C ASN A 84 3.06 4.21 7.83
N VAL A 85 3.20 5.01 6.76
CA VAL A 85 3.72 6.37 6.85
C VAL A 85 2.55 7.35 6.78
N VAL A 86 2.41 8.17 7.81
CA VAL A 86 1.36 9.19 7.91
C VAL A 86 2.00 10.57 7.86
N HIS A 87 1.47 11.44 7.01
CA HIS A 87 1.91 12.83 6.96
C HIS A 87 1.13 13.68 7.98
N ASN A 88 1.83 14.21 8.96
CA ASN A 88 1.29 15.14 9.95
C ASN A 88 1.72 16.57 9.58
N GLU A 89 0.93 17.22 8.73
CA GLU A 89 1.20 18.58 8.25
C GLU A 89 1.27 19.62 9.37
N GLN A 90 0.41 19.51 10.37
CA GLN A 90 0.34 20.46 11.50
C GLN A 90 1.63 20.45 12.32
N ALA A 91 2.28 19.30 12.38
CA ALA A 91 3.52 19.13 13.10
C ALA A 91 4.76 19.08 12.20
N HIS A 92 4.58 19.38 10.91
CA HIS A 92 5.63 19.38 9.88
C HIS A 92 6.52 18.12 9.91
N ARG A 93 5.89 16.94 9.96
CA ARG A 93 6.62 15.67 9.96
C ARG A 93 5.85 14.54 9.30
N TYR A 94 6.60 13.57 8.81
CA TYR A 94 6.09 12.24 8.47
C TYR A 94 6.36 11.31 9.63
N GLU A 95 5.38 10.47 9.97
CA GLU A 95 5.46 9.56 11.09
C GLU A 95 5.32 8.12 10.58
N LEU A 96 6.26 7.26 10.97
CA LEU A 96 6.22 5.84 10.67
C LEU A 96 5.55 5.11 11.84
N TRP A 97 4.44 4.45 11.54
CA TRP A 97 3.65 3.67 12.46
C TRP A 97 3.77 2.19 12.15
N LEU A 98 3.92 1.39 13.20
CA LEU A 98 3.78 -0.06 13.13
C LEU A 98 2.66 -0.42 14.12
N ASP A 99 1.53 -0.87 13.58
CA ASP A 99 0.27 -1.00 14.32
C ASP A 99 -0.08 0.34 15.01
N GLU A 100 -0.21 0.35 16.34
CA GLU A 100 -0.53 1.53 17.16
C GLU A 100 0.72 2.26 17.70
N LYS A 101 1.93 1.76 17.39
CA LYS A 101 3.19 2.36 17.88
C LYS A 101 3.86 3.19 16.78
N ARG A 102 4.11 4.47 17.07
CA ARG A 102 5.03 5.27 16.25
C ARG A 102 6.46 4.80 16.49
N ILE A 103 7.12 4.34 15.42
CA ILE A 103 8.49 3.80 15.45
C ILE A 103 9.50 4.71 14.75
N GLY A 104 9.07 5.77 14.07
CA GLY A 104 9.97 6.72 13.44
C GLY A 104 9.30 8.02 13.01
N LEU A 105 10.13 9.00 12.67
CA LEU A 105 9.70 10.31 12.17
C LEU A 105 10.73 10.91 11.21
N ALA A 106 10.23 11.72 10.28
CA ALA A 106 11.03 12.57 9.41
C ALA A 106 10.47 13.99 9.50
N GLU A 107 11.20 14.87 10.18
CA GLU A 107 10.83 16.26 10.40
C GLU A 107 11.32 17.12 9.25
N TYR A 108 10.49 18.10 8.89
CA TYR A 108 10.83 19.09 7.90
C TYR A 108 10.45 20.50 8.37
N SER A 109 11.09 21.50 7.78
CA SER A 109 10.60 22.88 7.80
C SER A 109 10.15 23.29 6.40
N SER A 110 9.04 24.02 6.34
CA SER A 110 8.49 24.54 5.07
C SER A 110 8.98 25.96 4.83
N MET A 111 9.46 26.22 3.63
CA MET A 111 9.72 27.54 3.07
C MET A 111 8.96 27.69 1.74
N PRO A 112 8.75 28.90 1.23
CA PRO A 112 8.03 29.09 -0.03
C PRO A 112 8.66 28.29 -1.18
N GLY A 113 7.96 27.23 -1.63
CA GLY A 113 8.41 26.34 -2.69
C GLY A 113 9.51 25.36 -2.30
N GLU A 114 9.80 25.20 -1.00
CA GLU A 114 10.88 24.35 -0.50
C GLU A 114 10.50 23.59 0.76
N ARG A 115 10.93 22.33 0.84
CA ARG A 115 10.78 21.48 2.03
C ARG A 115 12.14 21.00 2.49
N HIS A 116 12.54 21.45 3.66
CA HIS A 116 13.85 21.19 4.23
C HIS A 116 13.72 20.03 5.21
N PHE A 117 14.20 18.84 4.86
CA PHE A 117 14.19 17.70 5.78
C PHE A 117 15.35 17.81 6.75
N VAL A 118 15.04 18.14 8.00
CA VAL A 118 16.01 18.57 9.01
C VAL A 118 16.42 17.46 9.96
N ASN A 119 15.56 16.47 10.18
CA ASN A 119 15.84 15.36 11.07
C ASN A 119 15.11 14.09 10.62
N THR A 120 15.73 12.94 10.83
CA THR A 120 15.11 11.64 10.56
C THR A 120 15.53 10.69 11.68
N GLU A 121 14.54 10.11 12.36
CA GLU A 121 14.76 9.26 13.51
C GLU A 121 13.91 7.99 13.40
N VAL A 122 14.48 6.86 13.80
CA VAL A 122 13.78 5.59 13.99
C VAL A 122 14.18 5.05 15.36
N ASP A 123 13.19 4.57 16.11
CA ASP A 123 13.36 3.94 17.42
C ASP A 123 14.51 2.92 17.34
N PRO A 124 15.51 3.00 18.25
CA PRO A 124 16.67 2.10 18.26
C PRO A 124 16.32 0.61 18.17
N SER A 125 15.19 0.19 18.74
CA SER A 125 14.71 -1.20 18.71
C SER A 125 14.29 -1.68 17.31
N PHE A 126 14.10 -0.74 16.39
CA PHE A 126 13.66 -0.96 15.01
C PHE A 126 14.72 -0.56 13.98
N GLN A 127 15.91 -0.15 14.40
CA GLN A 127 17.01 0.15 13.50
C GLN A 127 17.49 -1.10 12.73
N ASN A 128 18.19 -0.87 11.61
CA ASN A 128 18.74 -1.91 10.73
C ASN A 128 17.71 -2.84 10.06
N LYS A 129 16.43 -2.47 10.07
CA LYS A 129 15.33 -3.22 9.42
C LYS A 129 14.79 -2.58 8.14
N GLY A 130 15.40 -1.48 7.68
CA GLY A 130 14.96 -0.76 6.48
C GLY A 130 13.89 0.32 6.71
N TYR A 131 13.31 0.41 7.91
CA TYR A 131 12.23 1.34 8.23
C TYR A 131 12.52 2.82 7.94
N ALA A 132 13.75 3.29 8.17
CA ALA A 132 14.12 4.67 7.84
C ALA A 132 14.08 4.91 6.32
N ALA A 133 14.42 3.89 5.52
CA ALA A 133 14.39 3.97 4.06
C ALA A 133 12.95 3.95 3.54
N ASP A 134 12.08 3.13 4.15
CA ASP A 134 10.65 3.12 3.83
C ASP A 134 9.98 4.44 4.17
N LEU A 135 10.25 4.99 5.35
CA LEU A 135 9.78 6.30 5.77
C LEU A 135 10.19 7.38 4.77
N MET A 136 11.46 7.43 4.39
CA MET A 136 11.95 8.45 3.46
C MET A 136 11.38 8.25 2.05
N ARG A 137 11.25 7.00 1.59
CA ARG A 137 10.67 6.67 0.29
C ARG A 137 9.25 7.21 0.16
N GLU A 138 8.40 6.92 1.14
CA GLU A 138 7.00 7.36 1.14
C GLU A 138 6.90 8.87 1.32
N ALA A 139 7.70 9.47 2.20
CA ALA A 139 7.72 10.92 2.38
C ALA A 139 8.11 11.67 1.10
N LEU A 140 9.12 11.21 0.36
CA LEU A 140 9.50 11.81 -0.93
C LEU A 140 8.46 11.54 -2.02
N ALA A 141 7.84 10.36 -2.03
CA ALA A 141 6.76 10.06 -2.96
C ALA A 141 5.54 10.97 -2.73
N ASP A 142 5.20 11.24 -1.47
CA ASP A 142 4.16 12.19 -1.09
C ASP A 142 4.50 13.61 -1.54
N VAL A 143 5.72 14.10 -1.27
CA VAL A 143 6.17 15.41 -1.77
C VAL A 143 6.03 15.49 -3.29
N ARG A 144 6.42 14.44 -4.02
CA ARG A 144 6.31 14.38 -5.48
C ARG A 144 4.86 14.44 -5.97
N ALA A 145 3.95 13.76 -5.27
CA ALA A 145 2.56 13.61 -5.71
C ALA A 145 1.69 14.81 -5.33
N ASN A 146 1.91 15.35 -4.12
CA ASN A 146 0.97 16.23 -3.45
C ASN A 146 1.51 17.65 -3.24
N SER A 147 2.80 17.88 -3.48
CA SER A 147 3.42 19.21 -3.34
C SER A 147 4.04 19.70 -4.66
N LYS A 148 4.26 21.02 -4.73
CA LYS A 148 5.10 21.69 -5.73
C LYS A 148 6.49 22.05 -5.18
N ASP A 149 6.75 21.73 -3.91
CA ASP A 149 7.98 22.09 -3.22
C ASP A 149 9.16 21.28 -3.76
N LYS A 150 10.32 21.94 -3.81
CA LYS A 150 11.60 21.26 -3.98
C LYS A 150 12.15 20.82 -2.63
N VAL A 151 12.80 19.67 -2.61
CA VAL A 151 13.40 19.08 -1.42
C VAL A 151 14.81 19.65 -1.21
N VAL A 152 15.07 20.08 0.01
CA VAL A 152 16.40 20.44 0.50
C VAL A 152 16.78 19.44 1.60
N PRO A 153 17.69 18.49 1.32
CA PRO A 153 18.10 17.52 2.33
C PRO A 153 19.13 18.16 3.27
N VAL A 154 18.72 18.48 4.50
CA VAL A 154 19.60 19.06 5.53
C VAL A 154 20.18 17.97 6.44
N CYS A 155 19.35 16.99 6.82
CA CYS A 155 19.77 15.83 7.59
C CYS A 155 20.71 14.93 6.75
N SER A 156 21.83 14.50 7.33
CA SER A 156 22.81 13.62 6.67
C SER A 156 22.19 12.31 6.18
N TYR A 157 21.20 11.77 6.90
CA TYR A 157 20.48 10.56 6.47
C TYR A 157 19.78 10.78 5.13
N VAL A 158 19.07 11.90 4.98
CA VAL A 158 18.30 12.23 3.77
C VAL A 158 19.24 12.51 2.60
N VAL A 159 20.35 13.22 2.84
CA VAL A 159 21.41 13.41 1.84
C VAL A 159 21.91 12.05 1.33
N MET A 160 22.24 11.13 2.23
CA MET A 160 22.74 9.81 1.86
C MET A 160 21.69 8.93 1.19
N TYR A 161 20.43 9.04 1.62
CA TYR A 161 19.31 8.37 0.97
C TYR A 161 19.21 8.85 -0.48
N MET A 162 19.06 10.16 -0.72
CA MET A 162 18.92 10.70 -2.07
C MET A 162 20.17 10.45 -2.93
N LYS A 163 21.38 10.41 -2.35
CA LYS A 163 22.60 10.01 -3.06
C LYS A 163 22.55 8.57 -3.58
N ARG A 164 21.98 7.64 -2.79
CA ARG A 164 21.82 6.23 -3.18
C ARG A 164 20.62 6.00 -4.10
N HIS A 165 19.72 6.99 -4.19
CA HIS A 165 18.47 6.93 -4.94
C HIS A 165 18.38 8.07 -5.97
N PRO A 166 19.11 8.01 -7.10
CA PRO A 166 19.11 9.05 -8.13
C PRO A 166 17.73 9.36 -8.72
N GLU A 167 16.79 8.42 -8.65
CA GLU A 167 15.39 8.60 -9.02
C GLU A 167 14.66 9.67 -8.18
N THR A 168 15.29 10.17 -7.11
CA THR A 168 14.77 11.24 -6.25
C THR A 168 15.32 12.62 -6.61
N HIS A 169 16.30 12.70 -7.52
CA HIS A 169 16.98 13.97 -7.83
C HIS A 169 16.08 14.96 -8.57
N ASP A 170 15.00 14.49 -9.19
CA ASP A 170 13.95 15.35 -9.75
C ASP A 170 13.30 16.26 -8.69
N LEU A 171 13.32 15.84 -7.42
CA LEU A 171 12.77 16.60 -6.30
C LEU A 171 13.75 17.62 -5.73
N LEU A 172 15.06 17.48 -5.99
CA LEU A 172 16.06 18.35 -5.37
C LEU A 172 15.91 19.81 -5.82
N LYS A 173 16.13 20.74 -4.89
CA LYS A 173 16.24 22.17 -5.20
C LYS A 173 17.55 22.51 -5.91
N GLY A 174 18.64 21.85 -5.54
CA GLY A 174 19.98 21.99 -6.11
C GLY A 174 20.54 20.63 -6.58
N SER A 175 21.86 20.49 -6.62
CA SER A 175 22.51 19.22 -6.93
C SER A 175 22.72 18.35 -5.67
N ILE A 176 22.85 17.03 -5.86
CA ILE A 176 23.16 16.13 -4.75
C ILE A 176 24.59 16.34 -4.25
N GLU A 177 25.51 16.74 -5.13
CA GLU A 177 26.91 17.05 -4.80
C GLU A 177 27.00 18.24 -3.84
N GLU A 178 26.23 19.30 -4.08
CA GLU A 178 26.12 20.45 -3.18
C GLU A 178 25.59 20.04 -1.81
N ALA A 179 24.54 19.22 -1.76
CA ALA A 179 23.99 18.71 -0.51
C ALA A 179 24.99 17.86 0.28
N VAL A 180 25.75 17.00 -0.42
CA VAL A 180 26.83 16.20 0.18
C VAL A 180 27.95 17.09 0.70
N ALA A 181 28.35 18.12 -0.03
CA ALA A 181 29.40 19.06 0.39
C ALA A 181 28.97 19.91 1.61
N ALA A 182 27.70 20.28 1.70
CA ALA A 182 27.15 21.02 2.84
C ALA A 182 27.04 20.15 4.10
N CYS A 183 26.85 18.84 3.93
CA CYS A 183 26.86 17.89 5.03
C CYS A 183 28.29 17.75 5.58
N ARG A 184 28.58 18.41 6.72
CA ARG A 184 29.81 18.16 7.50
C ARG A 184 29.74 16.79 8.17
N TRP A 185 29.94 15.74 7.38
CA TRP A 185 30.03 14.38 7.90
C TRP A 185 31.49 14.00 8.18
N PRO A 186 31.86 13.67 9.42
CA PRO A 186 33.14 13.02 9.68
C PRO A 186 32.98 11.52 9.40
N GLY A 187 33.39 11.04 8.22
CA GLY A 187 33.37 9.59 7.96
C GLY A 187 33.27 9.15 6.51
N VAL A 188 34.06 9.75 5.62
CA VAL A 188 34.65 9.06 4.47
C VAL A 188 36.16 9.06 4.62
#